data_AF-A0A0G0JLM0-F1
#
_entry.id   AF-A0A0G0JLM0-F1
#
_cell.length_a   1.000
_cell.length_b   1.000
_cell.length_c   1.000
_cell.angle_alpha   90.00
_cell.angle_beta   90.00
_cell.angle_gamma   90.00
#
_symmetry.space_group_name_H-M   'P 1'
#
loop_
_entity.id
_entity.type
_entity.pdbx_description
1 polymer ?
#
loop_
_entity_poly.entity_id
_entity_poly.type
_entity_poly.pdbx_seq_one_letter_code
_entity_poly.pdbx_strand_id
1 'polypeptide(L)'
;MEKTVENHLLTTKMPGENERQYTAFLLYHEIKSIRKVMEAWDKLGQSSGEMMADFAQKLGKKPSRATVERWSKKYRWVLRSDLKLTEELKELDEKLKKIRQKRSYLITELFWEKLKKIQKQMNSGEPATVQEVKVLWEMHRTEFGESIGKHQIVGGIDESEQKPLTPEEEELSKEMTKLEMEFNRKQLENKKDDDSA
;
A
#
# COMPACT_ATOMS: atom_id res chain seq x y z
N MET A 1 23.95 1.72 -28.22
CA MET A 1 23.34 0.40 -27.95
C MET A 1 23.39 0.18 -26.46
N GLU A 2 22.36 0.66 -25.75
CA GLU A 2 22.18 0.36 -24.34
C GLU A 2 21.93 -1.13 -24.21
N LYS A 3 22.85 -1.82 -23.53
CA LYS A 3 22.59 -3.19 -23.10
C LYS A 3 21.45 -3.10 -22.10
N THR A 4 20.28 -3.55 -22.50
CA THR A 4 19.18 -3.92 -21.63
C THR A 4 19.78 -4.82 -20.56
N VAL A 5 19.96 -4.28 -19.36
CA VAL A 5 20.24 -5.09 -18.18
C VAL A 5 18.98 -5.90 -17.99
N GLU A 6 19.00 -7.15 -18.44
CA GLU A 6 18.01 -8.14 -18.03
C GLU A 6 17.89 -8.01 -16.51
N ASN A 7 16.69 -7.68 -16.04
CA ASN A 7 16.32 -7.78 -14.64
C ASN A 7 16.44 -9.26 -14.24
N HIS A 8 17.67 -9.69 -14.00
CA HIS A 8 17.98 -10.96 -13.39
C HIS A 8 17.44 -10.83 -11.97
N LEU A 9 16.23 -11.35 -11.75
CA LEU A 9 15.68 -11.52 -10.41
C LEU A 9 16.79 -12.12 -9.54
N LEU A 10 17.29 -11.39 -8.53
CA LEU A 10 18.33 -11.87 -7.61
C LEU A 10 17.82 -13.03 -6.73
N THR A 11 16.56 -13.38 -6.91
CA THR A 11 15.85 -14.52 -6.32
C THR A 11 15.96 -15.80 -7.14
N THR A 12 16.70 -15.79 -8.24
CA THR A 12 17.08 -16.99 -8.98
C THR A 12 17.88 -17.97 -8.11
N LYS A 13 17.84 -19.25 -8.50
CA LYS A 13 18.60 -20.34 -7.89
C LYS A 13 20.08 -19.98 -7.86
N MET A 14 20.69 -20.00 -6.67
CA MET A 14 22.09 -19.60 -6.52
C MET A 14 23.03 -20.61 -7.22
N PRO A 15 24.23 -20.19 -7.65
CA PRO A 15 25.23 -21.12 -8.17
C PRO A 15 25.53 -22.24 -7.17
N GLY A 16 25.36 -23.50 -7.59
CA GLY A 16 25.54 -24.67 -6.73
C GLY A 16 24.45 -24.91 -5.69
N GLU A 17 23.33 -24.17 -5.72
CA GLU A 17 22.08 -24.53 -5.04
C GLU A 17 21.36 -25.56 -5.91
N ASN A 18 20.94 -26.69 -5.35
CA ASN A 18 20.12 -27.65 -6.09
C ASN A 18 18.63 -27.29 -6.00
N GLU A 19 17.78 -27.94 -6.81
CA GLU A 19 16.36 -27.60 -6.89
C GLU A 19 15.64 -27.77 -5.55
N ARG A 20 16.01 -28.80 -4.77
CA ARG A 20 15.46 -29.05 -3.45
C ARG A 20 15.82 -27.94 -2.45
N GLN A 21 17.07 -27.49 -2.45
CA GLN A 21 17.55 -26.39 -1.59
C GLN A 21 16.86 -25.08 -1.97
N TYR A 22 16.71 -24.82 -3.26
CA TYR A 22 16.02 -23.64 -3.76
C TYR A 22 14.52 -23.66 -3.41
N THR A 23 13.85 -24.79 -3.58
CA THR A 23 12.43 -24.94 -3.21
C THR A 23 12.25 -24.79 -1.69
N ALA A 24 13.21 -25.26 -0.90
CA ALA A 24 13.23 -25.04 0.55
C ALA A 24 13.42 -23.57 0.92
N PHE A 25 14.25 -22.85 0.18
CA PHE A 25 14.38 -21.40 0.30
C PHE A 25 13.07 -20.69 -0.04
N LEU A 26 12.37 -21.07 -1.10
CA LEU A 26 11.06 -20.50 -1.43
C LEU A 26 10.06 -20.70 -0.29
N LEU A 27 9.99 -21.91 0.27
CA LEU A 27 9.14 -22.19 1.43
C LEU A 27 9.56 -21.38 2.66
N TYR A 28 10.86 -21.21 2.87
CA TYR A 28 11.37 -20.33 3.92
C TYR A 28 11.03 -18.86 3.68
N HIS A 29 11.06 -18.38 2.45
CA HIS A 29 10.71 -17.00 2.12
C HIS A 29 9.26 -16.68 2.49
N GLU A 30 8.32 -17.61 2.30
CA GLU A 30 6.92 -17.40 2.71
C GLU A 30 6.75 -17.42 4.24
N ILE A 31 7.45 -18.35 4.91
CA ILE A 31 7.21 -18.67 6.32
C ILE A 31 8.11 -17.89 7.30
N LYS A 32 9.27 -17.42 6.82
CA LYS A 32 10.35 -16.72 7.55
C LYS A 32 10.88 -17.45 8.79
N SER A 33 10.68 -18.76 8.91
CA SER A 33 11.09 -19.54 10.08
C SER A 33 11.46 -20.98 9.73
N ILE A 34 12.68 -21.40 10.06
CA ILE A 34 13.15 -22.77 9.80
C ILE A 34 12.30 -23.80 10.54
N ARG A 35 11.88 -23.52 11.78
CA ARG A 35 11.02 -24.44 12.54
C ARG A 35 9.70 -24.67 11.81
N LYS A 36 9.03 -23.59 11.41
CA LYS A 36 7.75 -23.68 10.69
C LYS A 36 7.91 -24.27 9.29
N VAL A 37 9.05 -24.04 8.63
CA VAL A 37 9.40 -24.72 7.36
C VAL A 37 9.44 -26.24 7.55
N MET A 38 10.06 -26.71 8.65
CA MET A 38 10.10 -28.15 8.95
C MET A 38 8.69 -28.72 9.20
N GLU A 39 7.85 -27.99 9.94
CA GLU A 39 6.44 -28.37 10.19
C GLU A 39 5.61 -28.38 8.90
N ALA A 40 5.81 -27.41 8.01
CA ALA A 40 5.15 -27.35 6.70
C ALA A 40 5.63 -28.49 5.78
N TRP A 41 6.92 -28.84 5.84
CA TRP A 41 7.50 -29.96 5.11
C TRP A 41 6.85 -31.31 5.46
N ASP A 42 6.49 -31.51 6.73
CA ASP A 42 5.78 -32.71 7.17
C ASP A 42 4.35 -32.77 6.62
N LYS A 43 3.70 -31.61 6.49
CA LYS A 43 2.31 -31.50 6.05
C LYS A 43 2.16 -31.51 4.52
N LEU A 44 3.21 -31.18 3.78
CA LEU A 44 3.20 -31.17 2.31
C LEU A 44 2.88 -32.54 1.68
N GLY A 45 3.21 -33.63 2.38
CA GLY A 45 2.82 -34.99 1.96
C GLY A 45 1.36 -35.36 2.28
N GLN A 46 0.61 -34.49 2.96
CA GLN A 46 -0.76 -34.71 3.41
C GLN A 46 -1.78 -33.78 2.73
N SER A 47 -1.33 -32.77 1.99
CA SER A 47 -2.19 -31.77 1.35
C SER A 47 -2.62 -32.16 -0.07
N SER A 48 -3.91 -32.02 -0.36
CA SER A 48 -4.48 -32.21 -1.70
C SER A 48 -4.50 -30.90 -2.50
N GLY A 49 -3.63 -30.79 -3.51
CA GLY A 49 -3.63 -29.71 -4.49
C GLY A 49 -2.42 -29.78 -5.43
N GLU A 50 -2.61 -29.54 -6.73
CA GLU A 50 -1.57 -29.71 -7.77
C GLU A 50 -0.29 -28.92 -7.46
N MET A 51 -0.42 -27.67 -7.00
CA MET A 51 0.71 -26.83 -6.61
C MET A 51 1.50 -27.40 -5.41
N MET A 52 0.79 -28.01 -4.45
CA MET A 52 1.42 -28.63 -3.28
C MET A 52 2.06 -29.98 -3.64
N ALA A 53 1.51 -30.70 -4.62
CA ALA A 53 2.10 -31.92 -5.15
C ALA A 53 3.44 -31.64 -5.85
N ASP A 54 3.51 -30.58 -6.68
CA ASP A 54 4.74 -30.14 -7.32
C ASP A 54 5.81 -29.73 -6.29
N PHE A 55 5.41 -29.01 -5.24
CA PHE A 55 6.30 -28.66 -4.14
C PHE A 55 6.81 -29.89 -3.39
N ALA A 56 5.93 -30.84 -3.08
CA ALA A 56 6.29 -32.09 -2.40
C ALA A 56 7.26 -32.92 -3.25
N GLN A 57 7.07 -32.99 -4.56
CA GLN A 57 7.95 -33.70 -5.49
C GLN A 57 9.36 -33.08 -5.50
N LYS A 58 9.46 -31.75 -5.61
CA LYS A 58 10.75 -31.03 -5.66
C LYS A 58 11.49 -31.01 -4.32
N LEU A 59 10.76 -30.95 -3.22
CA LEU A 59 11.33 -30.96 -1.87
C LEU A 59 11.78 -32.37 -1.43
N GLY A 60 11.07 -33.40 -1.88
CA GLY A 60 11.32 -34.79 -1.53
C GLY A 60 11.32 -35.04 -0.02
N LYS A 61 12.01 -36.11 0.41
CA LYS A 61 12.07 -36.50 1.82
C LYS A 61 12.60 -35.36 2.69
N LYS A 62 11.99 -35.10 3.85
CA LYS A 62 12.44 -34.04 4.76
C LYS A 62 13.88 -34.30 5.28
N PRO A 63 14.82 -33.34 5.15
CA PRO A 63 16.15 -33.44 5.73
C PRO A 63 16.14 -33.14 7.25
N SER A 64 17.26 -33.33 7.95
CA SER A 64 17.34 -32.92 9.37
C SER A 64 17.34 -31.40 9.52
N ARG A 65 16.86 -30.89 10.67
CA ARG A 65 16.85 -29.45 10.97
C ARG A 65 18.25 -28.82 10.82
N ALA A 66 19.29 -29.49 11.32
CA ALA A 66 20.68 -29.02 11.20
C ALA A 66 21.14 -28.89 9.73
N THR A 67 20.63 -29.74 8.83
CA THR A 67 20.92 -29.65 7.40
C THR A 67 20.27 -28.40 6.79
N VAL A 68 19.02 -28.12 7.13
CA VAL A 68 18.30 -26.93 6.66
C VAL A 68 18.94 -25.65 7.20
N GLU A 69 19.35 -25.63 8.47
CA GLU A 69 20.10 -24.50 9.06
C GLU A 69 21.43 -24.26 8.34
N ARG A 70 22.13 -25.34 7.93
CA ARG A 70 23.35 -25.22 7.12
C ARG A 70 23.07 -24.64 5.74
N TRP A 71 21.98 -25.03 5.09
CA TRP A 71 21.57 -24.46 3.80
C TRP A 71 21.20 -22.98 3.94
N SER A 72 20.41 -22.64 4.96
CA SER A 72 20.01 -21.27 5.27
C SER A 72 21.21 -20.34 5.43
N LYS A 73 22.24 -20.80 6.17
CA LYS A 73 23.51 -20.07 6.31
C LYS A 73 24.30 -20.02 4.99
N LYS A 74 24.51 -21.17 4.34
CA LYS A 74 25.33 -21.29 3.12
C LYS A 74 24.80 -20.41 1.98
N TYR A 75 23.49 -20.42 1.77
CA TYR A 75 22.83 -19.69 0.70
C TYR A 75 22.17 -18.39 1.19
N ARG A 76 22.51 -17.92 2.40
CA ARG A 76 22.10 -16.61 2.94
C ARG A 76 20.59 -16.34 2.83
N TRP A 77 19.77 -17.30 3.27
CA TRP A 77 18.32 -17.25 3.06
C TRP A 77 17.65 -16.03 3.67
N VAL A 78 18.09 -15.56 4.85
CA VAL A 78 17.55 -14.34 5.49
C VAL A 78 17.74 -13.13 4.57
N LEU A 79 18.99 -12.85 4.19
CA LEU A 79 19.32 -11.73 3.31
C LEU A 79 18.60 -11.80 1.96
N ARG A 80 18.59 -12.98 1.32
CA ARG A 80 17.88 -13.19 0.04
C ARG A 80 16.37 -12.99 0.19
N SER A 81 15.83 -13.40 1.32
CA SER A 81 14.41 -13.23 1.62
C SER A 81 14.02 -11.75 1.74
N ASP A 82 14.86 -10.95 2.39
CA ASP A 82 14.62 -9.51 2.56
C ASP A 82 14.79 -8.75 1.23
N LEU A 83 15.80 -9.14 0.44
CA LEU A 83 15.99 -8.61 -0.91
C LEU A 83 14.79 -8.95 -1.81
N LYS A 84 14.32 -10.21 -1.78
CA LYS A 84 13.12 -10.62 -2.51
C LYS A 84 11.91 -9.78 -2.16
N LEU A 85 11.67 -9.56 -0.87
CA LEU A 85 10.56 -8.75 -0.41
C LEU A 85 10.68 -7.30 -0.91
N THR A 86 11.90 -6.75 -0.93
CA THR A 86 12.15 -5.40 -1.44
C THR A 86 11.87 -5.30 -2.95
N GLU A 87 12.27 -6.30 -3.72
CA GLU A 87 11.96 -6.40 -5.15
C GLU A 87 10.44 -6.48 -5.39
N GLU A 88 9.74 -7.34 -4.66
CA GLU A 88 8.28 -7.49 -4.75
C GLU A 88 7.55 -6.20 -4.37
N LEU A 89 7.99 -5.51 -3.32
CA LEU A 89 7.44 -4.21 -2.93
C LEU A 89 7.65 -3.16 -4.02
N LYS A 90 8.80 -3.14 -4.68
CA LYS A 90 9.07 -2.23 -5.79
C LYS A 90 8.19 -2.54 -7.00
N GLU A 91 8.00 -3.81 -7.34
CA GLU A 91 7.10 -4.21 -8.42
C GLU A 91 5.64 -3.83 -8.12
N LEU A 92 5.21 -4.01 -6.85
CA LEU A 92 3.89 -3.59 -6.39
C LEU A 92 3.72 -2.07 -6.47
N ASP A 93 4.72 -1.29 -6.06
CA ASP A 93 4.70 0.17 -6.17
C ASP A 93 4.59 0.63 -7.64
N GLU A 94 5.32 -0.01 -8.55
CA GLU A 94 5.20 0.26 -10.00
C GLU A 94 3.80 -0.08 -10.54
N LYS A 95 3.20 -1.20 -10.11
CA LYS A 95 1.81 -1.55 -10.47
C LYS A 95 0.82 -0.53 -9.91
N LEU A 96 0.98 -0.11 -8.67
CA LEU A 96 0.14 0.90 -8.04
C LEU A 96 0.25 2.25 -8.76
N LYS A 97 1.46 2.66 -9.15
CA LYS A 97 1.68 3.87 -9.98
C LYS A 97 0.93 3.80 -11.30
N LYS A 98 0.99 2.66 -12.01
CA LYS A 98 0.23 2.46 -13.26
C LYS A 98 -1.29 2.51 -13.06
N ILE A 99 -1.78 1.89 -11.98
CA ILE A 99 -3.21 1.93 -11.64
C ILE A 99 -3.65 3.36 -11.34
N ARG A 100 -2.87 4.10 -10.54
CA ARG A 100 -3.13 5.51 -10.24
C ARG A 100 -3.16 6.33 -11.51
N GLN A 101 -2.13 6.23 -12.36
CA GLN A 101 -2.08 6.92 -13.66
C GLN A 101 -3.30 6.64 -14.53
N LYS A 102 -3.72 5.37 -14.65
CA LYS A 102 -4.91 4.99 -15.42
C LYS A 102 -6.18 5.57 -14.83
N ARG A 103 -6.32 5.57 -13.50
CA ARG A 103 -7.46 6.15 -12.80
C ARG A 103 -7.52 7.68 -12.96
N SER A 104 -6.40 8.37 -12.79
CA SER A 104 -6.28 9.81 -13.03
C SER A 104 -6.68 10.15 -14.47
N TYR A 105 -6.16 9.41 -15.46
CA TYR A 105 -6.52 9.59 -16.86
C TYR A 105 -8.04 9.47 -17.12
N LEU A 106 -8.67 8.40 -16.61
CA LEU A 106 -10.11 8.18 -16.78
C LEU A 106 -10.94 9.29 -16.13
N ILE A 107 -10.57 9.75 -14.94
CA ILE A 107 -11.26 10.85 -14.26
C ILE A 107 -11.10 12.15 -15.06
N THR A 108 -9.89 12.45 -15.55
CA THR A 108 -9.63 13.61 -16.41
C THR A 108 -10.44 13.57 -17.70
N GLU A 109 -10.52 12.41 -18.36
CA GLU A 109 -11.30 12.23 -19.58
C GLU A 109 -12.80 12.47 -19.34
N LEU A 110 -13.38 11.81 -18.34
CA LEU A 110 -14.80 11.98 -17.97
C LEU A 110 -15.13 13.42 -17.57
N PHE A 111 -14.22 14.07 -16.82
CA PHE A 111 -14.36 15.47 -16.44
C PHE A 111 -14.41 16.38 -17.68
N TRP A 112 -13.48 16.20 -18.63
CA TRP A 112 -13.45 16.97 -19.88
C TRP A 112 -14.68 16.74 -20.76
N GLU A 113 -15.16 15.51 -20.87
CA GLU A 113 -16.37 15.21 -21.64
C GLU A 113 -17.60 15.90 -21.06
N LYS A 114 -17.75 15.88 -19.73
CA LYS A 114 -18.87 16.55 -19.06
C LYS A 114 -18.78 18.06 -19.19
N LEU A 115 -17.59 18.66 -19.05
CA LEU A 115 -17.38 20.09 -19.31
C LEU A 115 -17.79 20.49 -20.72
N LYS A 116 -17.38 19.73 -21.75
CA LYS A 116 -17.78 19.98 -23.14
C LYS A 116 -19.29 19.90 -23.35
N LYS A 117 -19.96 18.95 -22.71
CA LYS A 117 -21.43 18.82 -22.76
C LYS A 117 -22.12 20.03 -22.14
N ILE A 118 -21.70 20.45 -20.94
CA ILE A 118 -22.23 21.66 -20.29
C ILE A 118 -21.99 22.90 -21.14
N GLN A 119 -20.79 23.05 -21.71
CA GLN A 119 -20.47 24.18 -22.58
C GLN A 119 -21.43 24.25 -23.79
N LYS A 120 -21.77 23.11 -24.40
CA LYS A 120 -22.75 23.05 -25.49
C LYS A 120 -24.16 23.45 -25.03
N GLN A 121 -24.60 22.96 -23.87
CA GLN A 121 -25.92 23.30 -23.29
C GLN A 121 -26.05 24.80 -22.98
N MET A 122 -25.00 25.40 -22.40
CA MET A 122 -24.97 26.83 -22.12
C MET A 122 -25.03 27.66 -23.41
N ASN A 123 -24.32 27.23 -24.45
CA ASN A 123 -24.33 27.90 -25.76
C ASN A 123 -25.68 27.76 -26.48
N SER A 124 -26.45 26.70 -26.22
CA SER A 124 -27.80 26.51 -26.77
C SER A 124 -28.91 27.15 -25.92
N GLY A 125 -28.57 27.78 -24.78
CA GLY A 125 -29.54 28.39 -23.87
C GLY A 125 -30.31 27.38 -23.00
N GLU A 126 -29.86 26.13 -22.96
CA GLU A 126 -30.44 25.09 -22.10
C GLU A 126 -29.91 25.19 -20.66
N PRO A 127 -30.73 24.88 -19.64
CA PRO A 127 -30.25 24.81 -18.26
C PRO A 127 -29.25 23.67 -18.09
N ALA A 128 -28.07 23.97 -17.54
CA ALA A 128 -27.01 23.00 -17.31
C ALA A 128 -26.86 22.64 -15.83
N THR A 129 -26.76 21.33 -15.53
CA THR A 129 -26.54 20.82 -14.18
C THR A 129 -25.05 20.64 -13.90
N VAL A 130 -24.52 21.32 -12.87
CA VAL A 130 -23.07 21.38 -12.59
C VAL A 130 -22.63 20.39 -11.48
N GLN A 131 -23.56 19.71 -10.81
CA GLN A 131 -23.25 18.83 -9.67
C GLN A 131 -22.27 17.70 -10.04
N GLU A 132 -22.49 17.00 -11.15
CA GLU A 132 -21.59 15.94 -11.61
C GLU A 132 -20.20 16.47 -11.98
N VAL A 133 -20.13 17.68 -12.53
CA VAL A 133 -18.85 18.34 -12.85
C VAL A 133 -18.09 18.72 -11.59
N LYS A 134 -18.78 19.17 -10.54
CA LYS A 134 -18.18 19.41 -9.23
C LYS A 134 -17.58 18.13 -8.65
N VAL A 135 -18.33 17.01 -8.66
CA VAL A 135 -17.84 15.72 -8.16
C VAL A 135 -16.62 15.25 -8.96
N LEU A 136 -16.67 15.32 -10.29
CA LEU A 136 -15.55 14.95 -11.14
C LEU A 136 -14.32 15.87 -10.94
N TRP A 137 -14.54 17.15 -10.67
CA TRP A 137 -13.48 18.09 -10.31
C TRP A 137 -12.84 17.74 -8.96
N GLU A 138 -13.62 17.41 -7.93
CA GLU A 138 -13.10 16.98 -6.62
C GLU A 138 -12.29 15.68 -6.73
N MET A 139 -12.80 14.71 -7.51
CA MET A 139 -12.07 13.48 -7.83
C MET A 139 -10.77 13.79 -8.59
N HIS A 140 -10.82 14.66 -9.59
CA HIS A 140 -9.63 15.08 -10.35
C HIS A 140 -8.58 15.68 -9.42
N ARG A 141 -8.95 16.65 -8.57
CA ARG A 141 -8.01 17.26 -7.61
C ARG A 141 -7.37 16.24 -6.67
N THR A 142 -8.17 15.32 -6.16
CA THR A 142 -7.68 14.23 -5.29
C THR A 142 -6.64 13.36 -5.99
N GLU A 143 -6.88 12.97 -7.24
CA GLU A 143 -5.94 12.13 -8.00
C GLU A 143 -4.61 12.83 -8.29
N PHE A 144 -4.61 14.16 -8.38
CA PHE A 144 -3.43 14.98 -8.61
C PHE A 144 -2.80 15.49 -7.29
N GLY A 145 -3.27 15.02 -6.14
CA GLY A 145 -2.73 15.39 -4.83
C GLY A 145 -3.10 16.80 -4.37
N GLU A 146 -4.10 17.42 -4.98
CA GLU A 146 -4.58 18.74 -4.60
C GLU A 146 -5.65 18.65 -3.50
N SER A 147 -5.66 19.61 -2.57
CA SER A 147 -6.66 19.64 -1.50
C SER A 147 -8.05 20.06 -1.99
N ILE A 148 -9.08 19.33 -1.55
CA ILE A 148 -10.50 19.65 -1.83
C ILE A 148 -11.03 20.78 -0.91
N GLY A 149 -10.40 21.00 0.24
CA GLY A 149 -10.82 22.01 1.22
C GLY A 149 -10.44 23.45 0.85
N LYS A 150 -11.14 24.43 1.46
CA LYS A 150 -10.76 25.86 1.44
C LYS A 150 -9.44 26.16 2.17
N HIS A 151 -8.84 25.17 2.80
CA HIS A 151 -7.53 25.30 3.40
C HIS A 151 -6.53 25.22 2.25
N GLN A 152 -6.01 26.39 1.91
CA GLN A 152 -4.82 26.54 1.11
C GLN A 152 -3.72 25.77 1.84
N ILE A 153 -3.48 24.52 1.45
CA ILE A 153 -2.23 23.86 1.81
C ILE A 153 -1.21 24.61 0.98
N VAL A 154 -0.63 25.65 1.57
CA VAL A 154 0.52 26.34 1.03
C VAL A 154 1.64 25.29 0.99
N GLY A 155 1.76 24.59 -0.14
CA GLY A 155 2.88 23.72 -0.48
C GLY A 155 3.15 22.55 0.47
N GLY A 156 2.33 21.49 0.41
CA GLY A 156 2.62 20.23 1.13
C GLY A 156 2.77 20.41 2.64
N ILE A 157 3.13 19.34 3.34
CA ILE A 157 3.63 19.43 4.72
C ILE A 157 5.14 19.34 4.57
N ASP A 158 5.86 20.42 4.85
CA ASP A 158 7.32 20.35 4.95
C ASP A 158 7.67 19.58 6.24
N GLU A 159 7.95 18.28 6.10
CA GLU A 159 8.35 17.41 7.20
C GLU A 159 9.62 17.91 7.91
N SER A 160 10.44 18.75 7.24
CA SER A 160 11.63 19.35 7.85
C SER A 160 11.33 20.53 8.78
N GLU A 161 10.13 21.11 8.68
CA GLU A 161 9.66 22.19 9.56
C GLU A 161 8.89 21.66 10.78
N GLN A 162 8.56 20.37 10.83
CA GLN A 162 7.93 19.75 11.99
C GLN A 162 8.91 19.65 13.16
N LYS A 163 8.77 20.58 14.12
CA LYS A 163 9.48 20.54 15.40
C LYS A 163 8.52 20.07 16.50
N PRO A 164 9.02 19.35 17.53
CA PRO A 164 8.25 19.12 18.74
C PRO A 164 7.75 20.46 19.30
N LEU A 165 6.52 20.50 19.81
CA LEU A 165 5.98 21.72 20.41
C LEU A 165 6.90 22.17 21.54
N THR A 166 7.13 23.48 21.61
CA THR A 166 7.79 24.07 22.77
C THR A 166 6.90 23.95 24.02
N PRO A 167 7.46 24.02 25.24
CA PRO A 167 6.66 23.90 26.46
C PRO A 167 5.50 24.91 26.56
N GLU A 168 5.70 26.13 26.06
CA GLU A 168 4.66 27.16 26.03
C GLU A 168 3.55 26.82 25.02
N GLU A 169 3.90 26.28 23.85
CA GLU A 169 2.94 25.83 22.84
C GLU A 169 2.18 24.58 23.29
N GLU A 170 2.79 23.70 24.09
CA GLU A 170 2.08 22.58 24.70
C GLU A 170 1.03 23.03 25.72
N GLU A 171 1.33 24.05 26.54
CA GLU A 171 0.37 24.60 27.49
C GLU A 171 -0.81 25.26 26.77
N LEU A 172 -0.52 26.08 25.76
CA LEU A 172 -1.54 26.69 24.89
C LEU A 172 -2.39 25.62 24.17
N SER A 173 -1.77 24.56 23.67
CA SER A 173 -2.47 23.46 23.01
C SER A 173 -3.41 22.71 23.98
N LYS A 174 -2.97 22.50 25.22
CA LYS A 174 -3.79 21.90 26.29
C LYS A 174 -4.96 22.81 26.66
N GLU A 175 -4.75 24.13 26.72
CA GLU A 175 -5.81 25.10 26.98
C GLU A 175 -6.85 25.16 25.85
N MET A 176 -6.41 25.19 24.60
CA MET A 176 -7.29 25.12 23.43
C MET A 176 -8.14 23.84 23.46
N THR A 177 -7.51 22.70 23.72
CA THR A 177 -8.21 21.40 23.77
C THR A 177 -9.30 21.41 24.87
N LYS A 178 -9.01 22.00 26.03
CA LYS A 178 -9.99 22.14 27.11
C LYS A 178 -11.17 23.04 26.71
N LEU A 179 -10.88 24.17 26.06
CA LEU A 179 -11.90 25.10 25.55
C LEU A 179 -12.80 24.44 24.50
N GLU A 180 -12.23 23.67 23.57
CA GLU A 180 -12.99 22.92 22.57
C GLU A 180 -13.89 21.87 23.21
N MET A 181 -13.39 21.12 24.18
CA MET A 181 -14.18 20.14 24.93
C MET A 181 -15.33 20.80 25.69
N GLU A 182 -15.08 21.94 26.32
CA GLU A 182 -16.11 22.68 27.05
C GLU A 182 -17.18 23.25 26.12
N PHE A 183 -16.77 23.81 24.97
CA PHE A 183 -17.70 24.30 23.95
C PHE A 183 -18.58 23.17 23.40
N ASN A 184 -17.98 22.04 23.03
CA ASN A 184 -18.72 20.88 22.51
C ASN A 184 -19.67 20.29 23.56
N ARG A 185 -19.27 20.26 24.84
CA ARG A 185 -20.14 19.83 25.94
C ARG A 185 -21.36 20.75 26.08
N LYS A 186 -21.17 22.07 26.08
CA LYS A 186 -22.28 23.04 26.15
C LYS A 186 -23.23 22.91 24.96
N GLN A 187 -22.71 22.67 23.76
CA GLN A 187 -23.53 22.42 22.56
C GLN A 187 -24.38 21.14 22.67
N LEU A 188 -23.85 20.09 23.31
CA LEU A 188 -24.57 18.83 23.53
C LEU A 188 -25.62 18.96 24.64
N GLU A 189 -25.36 19.75 25.68
CA GLU A 189 -26.32 20.04 26.76
C GLU A 189 -27.49 20.88 26.22
N ASN A 190 -27.22 21.96 25.50
CA ASN A 190 -28.27 22.79 24.90
C ASN A 190 -29.17 22.02 23.91
N LYS A 191 -28.61 21.04 23.18
CA LYS A 191 -29.41 20.18 22.28
C LYS A 191 -30.34 19.22 23.03
N LYS A 192 -29.96 18.76 24.22
CA LYS A 192 -30.81 17.88 25.04
C LYS A 192 -31.99 18.64 25.63
N ASP A 193 -31.79 19.91 25.99
CA ASP A 193 -32.85 20.75 26.53
C ASP A 193 -33.88 21.15 25.46
N ASP A 194 -33.46 21.33 24.19
CA ASP A 194 -34.36 21.58 23.05
C ASP A 194 -35.18 20.34 22.63
N ASP A 195 -34.64 19.12 22.77
CA ASP A 195 -35.34 17.87 22.46
C ASP A 195 -36.32 17.41 23.59
N SER A 196 -36.33 18.12 24.72
CA SER A 196 -37.14 17.81 25.91
C SER A 196 -38.36 18.72 26.09
N ALA A 197 -38.61 19.65 25.17
CA ALA A 197 -39.75 20.58 25.14
C ALA A 197 -40.77 20.21 24.06
#